data_AF-A0A7X8SS23-F1
#
_entry.id   AF-A0A7X8SS23-F1
#
_cell.length_a   1.000
_cell.length_b   1.000
_cell.length_c   1.000
_cell.angle_alpha   90.00
_cell.angle_beta   90.00
_cell.angle_gamma   90.00
#
_symmetry.space_group_name_H-M   'P 1'
#
loop_
_entity.id
_entity.type
_entity.pdbx_description
1 polymer ?
#
loop_
_entity_poly.entity_id
_entity_poly.type
_entity_poly.pdbx_seq_one_letter_code
_entity_poly.pdbx_strand_id
1 'polypeptide(L)'
;MANMQGGQQLGTNQGKGQSAADKLALFLKVFGGEVLTAFARTSVTTNRHMQRQISSGKSAQFPVIGRTKAAYLQPGESLDDKRKDIKHTEKTINIDGLLTADVLIYDIEDAMNHYDVRSEYTSQIGESLAMAADGAVLAELA
;
A
#
# COMPACT_ATOMS: atom_id res chain seq x y z
N MET A 1 12.01 12.32 -45.08
CA MET A 1 10.94 11.75 -44.24
C MET A 1 10.36 12.88 -43.40
N ALA A 2 9.15 13.34 -43.70
CA ALA A 2 8.52 14.45 -42.99
C ALA A 2 8.19 14.02 -41.56
N ASN A 3 8.75 14.72 -40.57
CA ASN A 3 8.48 14.46 -39.17
C ASN A 3 7.11 15.09 -38.84
N MET A 4 6.08 14.29 -38.57
CA MET A 4 4.73 14.78 -38.27
C MET A 4 4.75 15.62 -36.98
N GLN A 5 4.81 16.93 -37.12
CA GLN A 5 4.77 17.92 -36.04
C GLN A 5 3.33 18.39 -35.84
N GLY A 6 2.48 17.60 -35.19
CA GLY A 6 1.09 18.01 -34.98
C GLY A 6 0.15 17.04 -34.26
N GLY A 7 0.61 15.85 -33.87
CA GLY A 7 -0.20 14.94 -33.06
C GLY A 7 -0.25 15.37 -31.60
N GLN A 8 -1.45 15.33 -30.99
CA GLN A 8 -1.60 15.46 -29.55
C GLN A 8 -0.87 14.29 -28.88
N GLN A 9 0.26 14.55 -28.22
CA GLN A 9 1.05 13.51 -27.57
C GLN A 9 0.38 13.15 -26.25
N LEU A 10 -0.56 12.18 -26.30
CA LEU A 10 -1.08 11.55 -25.09
C LEU A 10 0.11 10.95 -24.31
N GLY A 11 0.31 11.40 -23.08
CA GLY A 11 1.39 10.91 -22.20
C GLY A 11 2.52 11.90 -21.91
N THR A 12 2.55 13.09 -22.51
CA THR A 12 3.53 14.12 -22.12
C THR A 12 3.06 14.87 -20.87
N ASN A 13 3.97 15.12 -19.92
CA ASN A 13 3.69 15.97 -18.77
C ASN A 13 3.59 17.44 -19.24
N GLN A 14 2.36 17.91 -19.51
CA GLN A 14 2.11 19.24 -20.09
C GLN A 14 2.12 20.39 -19.07
N GLY A 15 2.66 20.17 -17.87
CA GLY A 15 2.82 21.20 -16.86
C GLY A 15 3.90 22.23 -17.24
N LYS A 16 3.65 23.51 -16.92
CA LYS A 16 4.64 24.58 -17.09
C LYS A 16 5.90 24.27 -16.27
N GLY A 17 7.03 24.02 -16.95
CA GLY A 17 8.34 23.81 -16.32
C GLY A 17 8.98 22.43 -16.51
N GLN A 18 8.40 21.54 -17.32
CA GLN A 18 8.95 20.20 -17.55
C GLN A 18 9.78 20.10 -18.82
N SER A 19 10.95 19.46 -18.71
CA SER A 19 11.82 19.12 -19.83
C SER A 19 11.17 18.02 -20.67
N ALA A 20 11.28 18.13 -22.01
CA ALA A 20 10.69 17.20 -22.97
C ALA A 20 11.23 15.75 -22.92
N ALA A 21 12.11 15.43 -21.96
CA ALA A 21 12.83 14.17 -21.87
C ALA A 21 11.99 12.99 -21.33
N ASP A 22 11.00 13.24 -20.48
CA ASP A 22 10.33 12.18 -19.70
C ASP A 22 8.93 11.83 -20.22
N LYS A 23 8.82 11.49 -21.51
CA LYS A 23 7.53 11.06 -22.11
C LYS A 23 6.99 9.74 -21.53
N LEU A 24 7.88 8.89 -21.00
CA LEU A 24 7.52 7.61 -20.39
C LEU A 24 7.23 7.71 -18.88
N ALA A 25 7.62 8.81 -18.23
CA ALA A 25 7.43 8.96 -16.79
C ALA A 25 5.96 9.03 -16.38
N LEU A 26 5.08 9.49 -17.29
CA LEU A 26 3.63 9.49 -17.03
C LEU A 26 3.04 8.08 -17.13
N PHE A 27 3.54 7.25 -18.03
CA PHE A 27 3.09 5.87 -18.21
C PHE A 27 3.33 5.03 -16.95
N LEU A 28 4.51 5.15 -16.33
CA LEU A 28 4.82 4.45 -15.07
C LEU A 28 3.93 4.90 -13.92
N LYS A 29 3.54 6.18 -13.87
CA LYS A 29 2.63 6.71 -12.84
C LYS A 29 1.19 6.20 -13.02
N VAL A 30 0.71 6.14 -14.26
CA VAL A 30 -0.63 5.60 -14.56
C VAL A 30 -0.67 4.11 -14.23
N PHE A 31 0.35 3.35 -14.64
CA PHE A 31 0.49 1.93 -14.32
C PHE A 31 0.46 1.68 -12.80
N GLY A 32 1.26 2.43 -12.02
CA GLY A 32 1.27 2.30 -10.56
C GLY A 32 -0.08 2.65 -9.92
N GLY A 33 -0.80 3.64 -10.45
CA GLY A 33 -2.14 4.01 -9.97
C GLY A 33 -3.19 2.92 -10.23
N GLU A 34 -3.16 2.29 -11.39
CA GLU A 34 -4.05 1.17 -11.73
C GLU A 34 -3.79 -0.04 -10.83
N VAL A 35 -2.51 -0.40 -10.63
CA VAL A 35 -2.11 -1.51 -9.73
C VAL A 35 -2.55 -1.25 -8.30
N LEU A 36 -2.34 -0.04 -7.77
CA LEU A 36 -2.79 0.32 -6.41
C LEU A 36 -4.30 0.28 -6.27
N THR A 37 -5.04 0.67 -7.31
CA THR A 37 -6.50 0.63 -7.33
C THR A 37 -7.00 -0.81 -7.32
N ALA A 38 -6.40 -1.69 -8.12
CA ALA A 38 -6.71 -3.12 -8.13
C ALA A 38 -6.40 -3.77 -6.77
N PHE A 39 -5.20 -3.53 -6.22
CA PHE A 39 -4.78 -4.02 -4.89
C PHE A 39 -5.75 -3.60 -3.78
N ALA A 40 -6.11 -2.31 -3.73
CA ALA A 40 -7.00 -1.79 -2.68
C ALA A 40 -8.42 -2.36 -2.79
N ARG A 41 -8.87 -2.72 -4.00
CA ARG A 41 -10.18 -3.32 -4.24
C ARG A 41 -10.23 -4.79 -3.84
N THR A 42 -9.15 -5.54 -4.04
CA THR A 42 -9.10 -6.99 -3.81
C THR A 42 -8.67 -7.35 -2.39
N SER A 43 -7.86 -6.52 -1.71
CA SER A 43 -7.39 -6.84 -0.36
C SER A 43 -8.53 -6.84 0.66
N VAL A 44 -8.63 -7.94 1.40
CA VAL A 44 -9.63 -8.20 2.43
C VAL A 44 -9.12 -7.80 3.82
N THR A 45 -7.81 -7.91 4.05
CA THR A 45 -7.23 -7.63 5.38
C THR A 45 -6.90 -6.16 5.58
N THR A 46 -6.69 -5.41 4.48
CA THR A 46 -6.37 -3.98 4.53
C THR A 46 -7.45 -3.20 5.28
N ASN A 47 -7.02 -2.26 6.14
CA ASN A 47 -7.86 -1.45 7.05
C ASN A 47 -8.59 -2.20 8.17
N ARG A 48 -8.46 -3.53 8.29
CA ARG A 48 -9.09 -4.30 9.39
C ARG A 48 -8.17 -4.54 10.58
N HIS A 49 -6.91 -4.18 10.44
CA HIS A 49 -5.88 -4.27 11.47
C HIS A 49 -5.13 -2.94 11.58
N MET A 50 -4.44 -2.74 12.69
CA MET A 50 -3.62 -1.53 12.89
C MET A 50 -2.40 -1.59 11.97
N GLN A 51 -2.29 -0.61 11.07
CA GLN A 51 -1.15 -0.46 10.17
C GLN A 51 -0.27 0.69 10.63
N ARG A 52 1.05 0.49 10.53
CA ARG A 52 2.03 1.53 10.82
C ARG A 52 2.98 1.68 9.64
N GLN A 53 2.97 2.87 9.04
CA GLN A 53 3.94 3.24 8.03
C GLN A 53 5.23 3.73 8.72
N ILE A 54 6.37 3.24 8.27
CA ILE A 54 7.69 3.69 8.72
C ILE A 54 8.49 4.22 7.52
N SER A 55 9.11 5.39 7.68
CA SER A 55 9.92 6.00 6.62
C SER A 55 11.33 5.41 6.54
N SER A 56 11.82 4.82 7.63
CA SER A 56 13.13 4.19 7.72
C SER A 56 13.18 3.19 8.88
N GLY A 57 14.12 2.25 8.82
CA GLY A 57 14.29 1.19 9.82
C GLY A 57 13.80 -0.18 9.33
N LYS A 58 14.31 -1.25 9.97
CA LYS A 58 13.95 -2.64 9.66
C LYS A 58 12.90 -3.21 10.63
N SER A 59 12.37 -2.40 11.53
CA SER A 59 11.44 -2.84 12.57
C SER A 59 10.56 -1.70 13.06
N ALA A 60 9.36 -2.04 13.52
CA ALA A 60 8.42 -1.13 14.16
C ALA A 60 7.95 -1.70 15.49
N GLN A 61 7.72 -0.83 16.48
CA GLN A 61 7.20 -1.21 17.80
C GLN A 61 5.72 -0.90 17.91
N PHE A 62 4.97 -1.85 18.48
CA PHE A 62 3.56 -1.75 18.76
C PHE A 62 3.30 -1.87 20.27
N PRO A 63 2.65 -0.86 20.89
CA PRO A 63 2.31 -0.91 22.30
C PRO A 63 1.09 -1.83 22.52
N VAL A 64 1.22 -2.75 23.48
CA VAL A 64 0.15 -3.62 23.98
C VAL A 64 -0.25 -3.09 25.35
N ILE A 65 -1.39 -2.41 25.42
CA ILE A 65 -1.89 -1.80 26.65
C ILE A 65 -3.01 -2.67 27.23
N GLY A 66 -2.92 -3.01 28.51
CA GLY A 66 -3.95 -3.74 29.24
C GLY A 66 -5.21 -2.91 29.50
N ARG A 67 -6.34 -3.59 29.75
CA ARG A 67 -7.60 -2.93 30.09
C ARG A 67 -7.62 -2.49 31.56
N THR A 68 -8.15 -1.31 31.82
CA THR A 68 -8.46 -0.83 33.17
C THR A 68 -9.86 -1.31 33.62
N LYS A 69 -10.09 -1.30 34.94
CA LYS A 69 -11.41 -1.54 35.53
C LYS A 69 -11.93 -0.24 36.13
N ALA A 70 -13.21 0.06 35.89
CA ALA A 70 -13.89 1.16 36.56
C ALA A 70 -14.24 0.75 38.00
N ALA A 71 -14.22 1.71 38.92
CA ALA A 71 -14.60 1.52 40.32
C ALA A 71 -15.51 2.67 40.77
N TYR A 72 -16.50 2.36 41.62
CA TYR A 72 -17.33 3.37 42.28
C TYR A 72 -16.65 3.90 43.55
N LEU A 73 -16.87 5.18 43.84
CA LEU A 73 -16.38 5.86 45.04
C LEU A 73 -17.57 6.18 45.96
N GLN A 74 -17.42 5.88 47.25
CA GLN A 74 -18.31 6.38 48.29
C GLN A 74 -17.81 7.73 48.82
N PRO A 75 -18.69 8.60 49.37
CA PRO A 75 -18.26 9.88 49.94
C PRO A 75 -17.21 9.68 51.04
N GLY A 76 -16.05 10.32 50.89
CA GLY A 76 -14.92 10.22 51.82
C GLY A 76 -13.85 9.20 51.46
N GLU A 77 -14.04 8.37 50.42
CA GLU A 77 -12.96 7.50 49.91
C GLU A 77 -12.05 8.24 48.93
N SER A 78 -10.73 8.08 49.10
CA SER A 78 -9.74 8.59 48.14
C SER A 78 -9.68 7.73 46.89
N LEU A 79 -9.53 8.38 45.73
CA LEU A 79 -9.35 7.69 44.45
C LEU A 79 -7.98 6.98 44.37
N ASP A 80 -6.96 7.47 45.09
CA ASP A 80 -5.60 6.96 45.02
C ASP A 80 -5.50 5.50 45.52
N ASP A 81 -6.28 5.13 46.54
CA ASP A 81 -6.28 3.78 47.11
C ASP A 81 -6.87 2.72 46.16
N LYS A 82 -7.67 3.16 45.18
CA LYS A 82 -8.30 2.30 44.18
C LYS A 82 -7.59 2.33 42.82
N ARG A 83 -6.58 3.19 42.64
CA ARG A 83 -5.79 3.22 41.41
C ARG A 83 -4.98 1.94 41.28
N LYS A 84 -4.96 1.39 40.08
CA LYS A 84 -4.14 0.24 39.70
C LYS A 84 -3.31 0.62 38.50
N ASP A 85 -2.05 0.18 38.50
CA ASP A 85 -1.17 0.38 37.37
C ASP A 85 -1.70 -0.34 36.13
N ILE A 86 -1.66 0.37 35.00
CA ILE A 86 -1.98 -0.21 33.71
C ILE A 86 -0.77 -0.98 33.23
N LYS A 87 -0.88 -2.32 33.24
CA LYS A 87 0.12 -3.17 32.62
C LYS A 87 0.22 -2.81 31.15
N HIS A 88 1.41 -2.40 30.73
CA HIS A 88 1.75 -2.13 29.34
C HIS A 88 2.98 -2.96 28.98
N THR A 89 3.02 -3.43 27.74
CA THR A 89 4.13 -4.19 27.17
C THR A 89 4.26 -3.77 25.71
N GLU A 90 5.40 -4.05 25.09
CA GLU A 90 5.63 -3.73 23.68
C GLU A 90 5.95 -4.99 22.88
N LYS A 91 5.58 -4.98 21.60
CA LYS A 91 5.98 -5.99 20.63
C LYS A 91 6.68 -5.32 19.46
N THR A 92 7.92 -5.72 19.20
CA THR A 92 8.67 -5.31 18.01
C THR A 92 8.36 -6.29 16.87
N ILE A 93 8.01 -5.75 15.71
CA ILE A 93 7.79 -6.48 14.47
C ILE A 93 8.85 -6.03 13.46
N ASN A 94 9.51 -6.97 12.80
CA ASN A 94 10.55 -6.71 11.81
C ASN A 94 9.96 -6.72 10.39
N ILE A 95 10.63 -6.08 9.43
CA ILE A 95 10.29 -6.19 8.01
C ILE A 95 10.99 -7.43 7.43
N ASP A 96 10.22 -8.33 6.82
CA ASP A 96 10.76 -9.57 6.24
C ASP A 96 11.46 -9.33 4.89
N GLY A 97 10.92 -8.45 4.05
CA GLY A 97 11.48 -8.17 2.73
C GLY A 97 10.57 -7.34 1.83
N LEU A 98 10.94 -7.25 0.55
CA LEU A 98 10.15 -6.57 -0.47
C LEU A 98 9.28 -7.59 -1.22
N LEU A 99 7.99 -7.30 -1.34
CA LEU A 99 7.05 -8.07 -2.15
C LEU A 99 6.89 -7.39 -3.53
N THR A 100 7.12 -8.14 -4.61
CA THR A 100 7.00 -7.65 -5.99
C THR A 100 6.28 -8.65 -6.89
N ALA A 101 5.57 -8.12 -7.88
CA ALA A 101 5.02 -8.87 -9.00
C ALA A 101 5.37 -8.12 -10.30
N ASP A 102 5.79 -8.85 -11.32
CA ASP A 102 6.27 -8.32 -12.59
C ASP A 102 5.66 -9.02 -13.80
N VAL A 103 5.58 -8.29 -14.92
CA VAL A 103 5.19 -8.79 -16.25
C VAL A 103 6.06 -8.09 -17.27
N LEU A 104 6.60 -8.84 -18.23
CA LEU A 104 7.36 -8.32 -19.35
C LEU A 104 6.47 -8.26 -20.60
N ILE A 105 6.43 -7.11 -21.26
CA ILE A 105 5.67 -6.89 -22.51
C ILE A 105 6.65 -6.41 -23.58
N TYR A 106 6.65 -7.06 -24.73
CA TYR A 106 7.44 -6.63 -25.88
C TYR A 106 6.66 -5.66 -26.77
N ASP A 107 7.32 -4.60 -27.26
CA ASP A 107 6.69 -3.56 -28.09
C ASP A 107 6.01 -4.11 -29.35
N ILE A 108 6.58 -5.16 -29.94
CA ILE A 108 6.03 -5.78 -31.16
C ILE A 108 4.73 -6.53 -30.83
N GLU A 109 4.67 -7.20 -29.68
CA GLU A 109 3.50 -7.97 -29.27
C GLU A 109 2.36 -7.03 -28.83
N ASP A 110 2.69 -5.93 -28.15
CA ASP A 110 1.72 -4.88 -27.81
C ASP A 110 1.12 -4.23 -29.07
N ALA A 111 1.94 -3.93 -30.08
CA ALA A 111 1.50 -3.33 -31.34
C ALA A 111 0.64 -4.26 -32.22
N MET A 112 0.78 -5.58 -32.04
CA MET A 112 -0.01 -6.59 -32.77
C MET A 112 -1.32 -6.93 -32.06
N ASN A 113 -1.48 -6.54 -30.79
CA ASN A 113 -2.69 -6.79 -30.03
C ASN A 113 -3.82 -5.82 -30.41
N HIS A 114 -5.02 -6.36 -30.43
CA HIS A 114 -6.25 -5.68 -30.85
C HIS A 114 -7.08 -5.17 -29.66
N TYR A 115 -6.61 -5.42 -28.44
CA TYR A 115 -7.21 -4.99 -27.18
C TYR A 115 -6.11 -4.45 -26.25
N ASP A 116 -6.52 -3.63 -25.27
CA ASP A 116 -5.60 -3.06 -24.29
C ASP A 116 -5.14 -4.14 -23.29
N VAL A 117 -3.90 -4.58 -23.43
CA VAL A 117 -3.29 -5.56 -22.52
C VAL A 117 -2.86 -4.94 -21.19
N ARG A 118 -2.65 -3.62 -21.13
CA ARG A 118 -2.14 -2.96 -19.93
C ARG A 118 -3.12 -3.09 -18.78
N SER A 119 -4.39 -2.75 -19.01
CA SER A 119 -5.43 -2.77 -17.98
C SER A 119 -5.62 -4.16 -17.35
N GLU A 120 -5.51 -5.21 -18.16
CA GLU A 120 -5.62 -6.58 -17.67
C GLU A 120 -4.39 -6.97 -16.85
N TYR A 121 -3.19 -6.65 -17.33
CA TYR A 121 -1.97 -6.92 -16.58
C TYR A 121 -1.92 -6.14 -15.26
N THR A 122 -2.29 -4.85 -15.23
CA THR A 122 -2.30 -4.06 -13.99
C THR A 122 -3.32 -4.61 -12.99
N SER A 123 -4.48 -5.07 -13.46
CA SER A 123 -5.49 -5.73 -12.63
C SER A 123 -4.97 -7.02 -12.00
N GLN A 124 -4.36 -7.91 -12.79
CA GLN A 124 -3.83 -9.19 -12.31
C GLN A 124 -2.63 -9.01 -11.35
N ILE A 125 -1.77 -8.04 -11.63
CA ILE A 125 -0.64 -7.70 -10.74
C ILE A 125 -1.17 -7.20 -9.40
N GLY A 126 -2.15 -6.28 -9.39
CA GLY A 126 -2.74 -5.79 -8.15
C GLY A 126 -3.43 -6.89 -7.35
N GLU A 127 -4.13 -7.81 -8.02
CA GLU A 127 -4.78 -8.95 -7.38
C GLU A 127 -3.78 -9.93 -6.76
N SER A 128 -2.73 -10.31 -7.50
CA SER A 128 -1.69 -11.22 -6.99
C SER A 128 -0.97 -10.66 -5.77
N LEU A 129 -0.66 -9.36 -5.76
CA LEU A 129 -0.07 -8.67 -4.61
C LEU A 129 -1.00 -8.68 -3.39
N ALA A 130 -2.30 -8.45 -3.60
CA ALA A 130 -3.28 -8.47 -2.53
C ALA A 130 -3.43 -9.87 -1.92
N MET A 131 -3.50 -10.91 -2.74
CA MET A 131 -3.60 -12.31 -2.28
C MET A 131 -2.38 -12.71 -1.45
N ALA A 132 -1.18 -12.37 -1.91
CA ALA A 132 0.06 -12.66 -1.19
C ALA A 132 0.12 -11.92 0.16
N ALA A 133 -0.24 -10.63 0.16
CA ALA A 133 -0.27 -9.82 1.38
C ALA A 133 -1.30 -10.33 2.40
N ASP A 134 -2.53 -10.60 1.95
CA ASP A 134 -3.59 -11.12 2.81
C ASP A 134 -3.24 -12.52 3.37
N GLY A 135 -2.67 -13.38 2.54
CA GLY A 135 -2.23 -14.72 2.94
C GLY A 135 -1.16 -14.68 4.05
N ALA A 136 -0.18 -13.78 3.93
CA ALA A 136 0.85 -13.61 4.95
C ALA A 136 0.26 -13.11 6.29
N VAL A 137 -0.60 -12.09 6.25
CA VAL A 137 -1.24 -11.54 7.45
C VAL A 137 -2.12 -12.58 8.13
N LEU A 138 -2.89 -13.37 7.38
CA LEU A 138 -3.75 -14.41 7.94
C LEU A 138 -2.94 -15.58 8.52
N ALA A 139 -1.82 -15.94 7.90
CA ALA A 139 -0.96 -17.01 8.41
C ALA A 139 -0.32 -16.65 9.76
N GLU A 140 0.03 -15.38 9.98
CA GLU A 140 0.61 -14.95 11.26
C GLU A 140 -0.44 -14.73 12.37
N LEU A 141 -1.71 -14.60 11.99
CA LEU A 141 -2.85 -14.55 12.92
C LEU A 141 -3.27 -15.94 13.45
N ALA A 142 -3.03 -17.01 12.68
CA ALA A 142 -3.47 -18.37 12.98
C ALA A 142 -2.57 -19.07 14.02
#